data_AF-A0A8T4YRV7-F1
#
_entry.id   AF-A0A8T4YRV7-F1
#
_cell.length_a   1.000
_cell.length_b   1.000
_cell.length_c   1.000
_cell.angle_alpha   90.00
_cell.angle_beta   90.00
_cell.angle_gamma   90.00
#
_symmetry.space_group_name_H-M   'P 1'
#
loop_
_entity.id
_entity.type
_entity.pdbx_description
1 polymer ?
#
loop_
_entity_poly.entity_id
_entity_poly.type
_entity_poly.pdbx_seq_one_letter_code
_entity_poly.pdbx_strand_id
1 'polypeptide(L)'
;DAAFKKAGIIRVEDPEELLNAAIALSKQPPMFGDNIAIVSNVGGPAILAADAVARNNLKLAKLSDDTKRRVESLYPGVDATNPVDIIADARADRYEKVLELVLADENVDGVLVINMLKSCSFEPEDAKVIPEVAFKYPDKPIIDVAAGVEDFKLVYEVIGESNIPVYNLPEKGVKALKILRIYGKIIEKKR
;
A
#
# COMPACT_ATOMS: atom_id res chain seq x y z
N ASP A 1 -10.85 22.97 -14.60
CA ASP A 1 -10.87 22.05 -13.44
C ASP A 1 -12.15 21.99 -12.63
N ALA A 2 -12.79 23.11 -12.29
CA ALA A 2 -13.97 23.10 -11.42
C ALA A 2 -15.14 22.25 -11.95
N ALA A 3 -15.37 22.25 -13.27
CA ALA A 3 -16.42 21.44 -13.90
C ALA A 3 -16.16 19.93 -13.78
N PHE A 4 -14.93 19.47 -14.04
CA PHE A 4 -14.54 18.06 -13.86
C PHE A 4 -14.64 17.60 -12.41
N LYS A 5 -14.18 18.43 -11.45
CA LYS A 5 -14.33 18.14 -10.03
C LYS A 5 -15.80 18.04 -9.60
N LYS A 6 -16.69 18.88 -10.14
CA LYS A 6 -18.14 18.80 -9.89
C LYS A 6 -18.77 17.55 -10.50
N ALA A 7 -18.29 17.11 -11.66
CA ALA A 7 -18.76 15.90 -12.34
C ALA A 7 -18.22 14.59 -11.73
N GLY A 8 -17.31 14.66 -10.75
CA GLY A 8 -16.65 13.48 -10.19
C GLY A 8 -15.64 12.83 -11.14
N ILE A 9 -15.11 13.59 -12.10
CA ILE A 9 -14.09 13.11 -13.03
C ILE A 9 -12.71 13.24 -12.38
N ILE A 10 -11.98 12.13 -12.33
CA ILE A 10 -10.58 12.08 -11.88
C ILE A 10 -9.69 12.36 -13.09
N ARG A 11 -8.83 13.38 -12.98
CA ARG A 11 -7.84 13.71 -14.03
C ARG A 11 -6.54 12.98 -13.73
N VAL A 12 -5.93 12.48 -14.80
CA VAL A 12 -4.60 11.86 -14.84
C VAL A 12 -3.77 12.59 -15.91
N GLU A 13 -2.45 12.50 -15.79
CA GLU A 13 -1.47 13.24 -16.58
C GLU A 13 -1.11 12.53 -17.89
N ASP A 14 -1.14 11.20 -17.89
CA ASP A 14 -0.72 10.38 -19.03
C ASP A 14 -1.50 9.04 -19.12
N PRO A 15 -1.40 8.30 -20.24
CA PRO A 15 -2.09 7.03 -20.41
C PRO A 15 -1.67 5.93 -19.44
N GLU A 16 -0.43 5.95 -18.94
CA GLU A 16 0.02 4.97 -17.95
C GLU A 16 -0.65 5.22 -16.59
N GLU A 17 -0.74 6.47 -16.17
CA GLU A 17 -1.49 6.87 -14.97
C GLU A 17 -2.98 6.56 -15.11
N LEU A 18 -3.56 6.69 -16.31
CA LEU A 18 -4.95 6.26 -16.57
C LEU A 18 -5.14 4.76 -16.30
N LEU A 19 -4.27 3.92 -16.83
CA LEU A 19 -4.35 2.46 -16.64
C LEU A 19 -4.11 2.08 -15.17
N ASN A 20 -3.09 2.67 -14.54
CA ASN A 20 -2.80 2.44 -13.12
C ASN A 20 -3.98 2.84 -12.22
N ALA A 21 -4.62 3.99 -12.52
CA ALA A 21 -5.81 4.45 -11.81
C ALA A 21 -7.00 3.50 -12.00
N ALA A 22 -7.24 3.02 -13.23
CA ALA A 22 -8.32 2.08 -13.52
C ALA A 22 -8.14 0.75 -12.77
N ILE A 23 -6.90 0.21 -12.74
CA ILE A 23 -6.57 -0.99 -11.96
C ILE A 23 -6.88 -0.77 -10.48
N ALA A 24 -6.41 0.33 -9.88
CA ALA A 24 -6.69 0.63 -8.47
C ALA A 24 -8.19 0.71 -8.18
N LEU A 25 -8.93 1.51 -8.96
CA LEU A 25 -10.37 1.74 -8.77
C LEU A 25 -11.23 0.48 -8.97
N SER A 26 -10.78 -0.45 -9.81
CA SER A 26 -11.51 -1.71 -10.07
C SER A 26 -11.31 -2.76 -8.99
N LYS A 27 -10.22 -2.67 -8.23
CA LYS A 27 -9.77 -3.74 -7.33
C LYS A 27 -9.87 -3.36 -5.84
N GLN A 28 -9.88 -2.06 -5.52
CA GLN A 28 -9.74 -1.57 -4.14
C GLN A 28 -10.88 -0.64 -3.71
N PRO A 29 -11.23 -0.62 -2.41
CA PRO A 29 -12.21 0.31 -1.87
C PRO A 29 -11.70 1.77 -1.96
N PRO A 30 -12.60 2.76 -1.89
CA PRO A 30 -12.20 4.16 -1.72
C PRO A 30 -11.41 4.37 -0.41
N MET A 31 -10.49 5.34 -0.43
CA MET A 31 -9.75 5.77 0.76
C MET A 31 -10.44 7.01 1.38
N PHE A 32 -10.82 6.96 2.66
CA PHE A 32 -11.59 8.04 3.30
C PHE A 32 -10.76 9.03 4.12
N GLY A 33 -9.51 8.70 4.46
CA GLY A 33 -8.56 9.65 5.03
C GLY A 33 -7.27 9.73 4.23
N ASP A 34 -6.31 10.52 4.71
CA ASP A 34 -5.08 10.84 3.99
C ASP A 34 -3.85 10.07 4.55
N ASN A 35 -4.04 9.22 5.57
CA ASN A 35 -2.96 8.58 6.31
C ASN A 35 -2.60 7.19 5.75
N ILE A 36 -1.39 7.05 5.24
CA ILE A 36 -0.88 5.83 4.62
C ILE A 36 0.15 5.18 5.53
N ALA A 37 -0.01 3.88 5.79
CA ALA A 37 1.07 3.08 6.35
C ALA A 37 1.87 2.40 5.23
N ILE A 38 3.19 2.42 5.36
CA ILE A 38 4.10 1.68 4.48
C ILE A 38 4.67 0.52 5.28
N VAL A 39 4.60 -0.69 4.73
CA VAL A 39 5.23 -1.89 5.28
C VAL A 39 6.22 -2.41 4.25
N SER A 40 7.50 -2.53 4.62
CA SER A 40 8.57 -2.85 3.66
C SER A 40 9.62 -3.78 4.24
N ASN A 41 10.10 -4.75 3.47
CA ASN A 41 11.30 -5.53 3.81
C ASN A 41 12.61 -4.89 3.33
N VAL A 42 12.53 -3.72 2.69
CA VAL A 42 13.68 -3.01 2.12
C VAL A 42 13.57 -1.49 2.28
N GLY A 43 14.62 -0.88 2.85
CA GLY A 43 14.59 0.54 3.22
C GLY A 43 14.57 1.52 2.03
N GLY A 44 15.35 1.27 0.97
CA GLY A 44 15.48 2.20 -0.16
C GLY A 44 14.15 2.57 -0.83
N PRO A 45 13.39 1.58 -1.35
CA PRO A 45 12.04 1.81 -1.85
C PRO A 45 11.05 2.40 -0.84
N ALA A 46 11.19 2.08 0.46
CA ALA A 46 10.32 2.64 1.50
C ALA A 46 10.54 4.15 1.69
N ILE A 47 11.78 4.63 1.55
CA ILE A 47 12.10 6.06 1.55
C ILE A 47 11.49 6.74 0.32
N LEU A 48 11.65 6.14 -0.88
CA LEU A 48 11.04 6.67 -2.10
C LEU A 48 9.50 6.74 -2.01
N ALA A 49 8.89 5.74 -1.37
CA ALA A 49 7.46 5.73 -1.08
C ALA A 49 7.06 6.87 -0.14
N ALA A 50 7.79 7.07 0.97
CA ALA A 50 7.53 8.16 1.91
C ALA A 50 7.62 9.54 1.23
N ASP A 51 8.65 9.75 0.39
CA ASP A 51 8.79 10.98 -0.40
C ASP A 51 7.63 11.14 -1.40
N ALA A 52 7.18 10.05 -2.03
CA ALA A 52 6.03 10.07 -2.93
C ALA A 52 4.73 10.39 -2.20
N VAL A 53 4.53 9.90 -0.96
CA VAL A 53 3.38 10.21 -0.11
C VAL A 53 3.33 11.73 0.14
N ALA A 54 4.45 12.32 0.57
CA ALA A 54 4.56 13.75 0.80
C ALA A 54 4.29 14.57 -0.49
N ARG A 55 4.92 14.20 -1.61
CA ARG A 55 4.73 14.87 -2.93
C ARG A 55 3.28 14.85 -3.41
N ASN A 56 2.50 13.85 -3.00
CA ASN A 56 1.11 13.69 -3.40
C ASN A 56 0.09 14.31 -2.43
N ASN A 57 0.55 15.07 -1.43
CA ASN A 57 -0.29 15.67 -0.37
C ASN A 57 -1.06 14.62 0.45
N LEU A 58 -0.47 13.43 0.61
CA LEU A 58 -0.89 12.39 1.54
C LEU A 58 0.03 12.47 2.78
N LYS A 59 -0.28 11.70 3.82
CA LYS A 59 0.46 11.71 5.08
C LYS A 59 0.90 10.29 5.43
N LEU A 60 2.08 10.16 6.04
CA LEU A 60 2.44 8.93 6.72
C LEU A 60 1.56 8.80 7.97
N ALA A 61 0.87 7.68 8.10
CA ALA A 61 0.11 7.35 9.29
C ALA A 61 1.04 7.33 10.52
N LYS A 62 0.57 7.97 11.59
CA LYS A 62 1.19 7.83 12.91
C LYS A 62 0.55 6.62 13.59
N LEU A 63 1.22 5.48 13.51
CA LEU A 63 0.74 4.26 14.17
C LEU A 63 0.58 4.50 15.67
N SER A 64 -0.48 3.92 16.23
CA SER A 64 -0.76 3.98 17.66
C SER A 64 0.37 3.32 18.45
N ASP A 65 0.56 3.76 19.70
CA ASP A 65 1.56 3.14 20.57
C ASP A 65 1.25 1.65 20.82
N ASP A 66 -0.02 1.23 20.72
CA ASP A 66 -0.40 -0.18 20.83
C ASP A 66 0.11 -1.01 19.65
N THR A 67 -0.18 -0.58 18.43
CA THR A 67 0.33 -1.23 17.20
C THR A 67 1.85 -1.31 17.22
N LYS A 68 2.53 -0.21 17.56
CA LYS A 68 4.00 -0.19 17.65
C LYS A 68 4.52 -1.21 18.64
N ARG A 69 4.04 -1.18 19.89
CA ARG A 69 4.44 -2.13 20.93
C ARG A 69 4.21 -3.58 20.51
N ARG A 70 3.09 -3.88 19.86
CA ARG A 70 2.75 -5.25 19.44
C ARG A 70 3.69 -5.74 18.34
N VAL A 71 4.00 -4.90 17.34
CA VAL A 71 4.98 -5.24 16.28
C VAL A 71 6.36 -5.46 16.89
N GLU A 72 6.85 -4.52 17.70
CA GLU A 72 8.18 -4.55 18.33
C GLU A 72 8.34 -5.75 19.28
N SER A 73 7.26 -6.17 19.96
CA SER A 73 7.26 -7.34 20.83
C SER A 73 7.33 -8.67 20.06
N LEU A 74 6.72 -8.73 18.87
CA LEU A 74 6.77 -9.92 18.01
C LEU A 74 8.11 -10.06 17.30
N TYR A 75 8.73 -8.93 16.94
CA TYR A 75 9.96 -8.89 16.15
C TYR A 75 10.99 -7.97 16.79
N PRO A 76 11.78 -8.46 17.78
CA PRO A 76 12.84 -7.69 18.40
C PRO A 76 13.83 -7.16 17.35
N GLY A 77 14.03 -5.84 17.31
CA GLY A 77 14.92 -5.17 16.35
C GLY A 77 14.21 -4.49 15.19
N VAL A 78 12.90 -4.70 15.01
CA VAL A 78 12.05 -3.88 14.13
C VAL A 78 11.69 -2.58 14.85
N ASP A 79 11.89 -1.44 14.20
CA ASP A 79 11.28 -0.16 14.61
C ASP A 79 9.94 -0.02 13.89
N ALA A 80 8.84 -0.06 14.64
CA ALA A 80 7.49 0.02 14.09
C ALA A 80 7.06 1.47 13.79
N THR A 81 8.00 2.39 13.61
CA THR A 81 7.73 3.71 13.04
C THR A 81 7.46 3.59 11.54
N ASN A 82 6.60 4.45 10.99
CA ASN A 82 6.21 4.40 9.58
C ASN A 82 7.21 5.19 8.72
N PRO A 83 7.84 4.61 7.66
CA PRO A 83 7.66 3.25 7.12
C PRO A 83 8.13 2.12 8.04
N VAL A 84 7.29 1.09 8.21
CA VAL A 84 7.59 -0.08 9.04
C VAL A 84 8.56 -0.99 8.29
N ASP A 85 9.82 -1.01 8.73
CA ASP A 85 10.86 -1.88 8.19
C ASP A 85 10.80 -3.25 8.86
N ILE A 86 10.31 -4.25 8.14
CA ILE A 86 10.17 -5.63 8.63
C ILE A 86 11.40 -6.49 8.36
N ILE A 87 12.52 -5.88 7.96
CA ILE A 87 13.84 -6.50 7.75
C ILE A 87 13.89 -7.42 6.52
N ALA A 88 15.06 -7.50 5.88
CA ALA A 88 15.27 -8.19 4.61
C ALA A 88 15.00 -9.71 4.66
N ASP A 89 15.03 -10.36 5.82
CA ASP A 89 14.72 -11.78 5.99
C ASP A 89 13.22 -12.07 6.14
N ALA A 90 12.35 -11.06 6.01
CA ALA A 90 10.90 -11.22 6.14
C ALA A 90 10.33 -12.22 5.13
N ARG A 91 9.51 -13.15 5.65
CA ARG A 91 8.72 -14.15 4.90
C ARG A 91 7.23 -13.91 5.10
N ALA A 92 6.38 -14.78 4.54
CA ALA A 92 4.92 -14.66 4.60
C ALA A 92 4.37 -14.40 6.02
N ASP A 93 4.87 -15.09 7.04
CA ASP A 93 4.40 -14.99 8.42
C ASP A 93 4.61 -13.58 9.00
N ARG A 94 5.74 -12.95 8.70
CA ARG A 94 6.06 -11.59 9.16
C ARG A 94 5.20 -10.55 8.46
N TYR A 95 5.02 -10.68 7.15
CA TYR A 95 4.07 -9.84 6.42
C TYR A 95 2.65 -10.01 6.96
N GLU A 96 2.22 -11.25 7.23
CA GLU A 96 0.88 -11.51 7.79
C GLU A 96 0.64 -10.72 9.06
N LYS A 97 1.51 -10.93 10.06
CA LYS A 97 1.33 -10.41 11.41
C LYS A 97 1.47 -8.90 11.45
N VAL A 98 2.41 -8.34 10.71
CA VAL A 98 2.60 -6.88 10.65
C VAL A 98 1.45 -6.22 9.89
N LEU A 99 1.02 -6.77 8.75
CA LEU A 99 -0.10 -6.22 7.99
C LEU A 99 -1.41 -6.29 8.78
N GLU A 100 -1.67 -7.39 9.51
CA GLU A 100 -2.85 -7.50 10.37
C GLU A 100 -2.88 -6.38 11.43
N LEU A 101 -1.75 -6.11 12.08
CA LEU A 101 -1.64 -5.05 13.09
C LEU A 101 -1.80 -3.64 12.48
N VAL A 102 -1.16 -3.40 11.33
CA VAL A 102 -1.19 -2.10 10.64
C VAL A 102 -2.59 -1.82 10.07
N LEU A 103 -3.24 -2.80 9.45
CA LEU A 103 -4.60 -2.65 8.93
C LEU A 103 -5.64 -2.49 10.04
N ALA A 104 -5.42 -3.08 11.22
CA ALA A 104 -6.28 -2.87 12.38
C ALA A 104 -6.15 -1.47 13.01
N ASP A 105 -5.06 -0.74 12.77
CA ASP A 105 -4.82 0.57 13.40
C ASP A 105 -5.76 1.65 12.85
N GLU A 106 -6.54 2.28 13.73
CA GLU A 106 -7.52 3.32 13.37
C GLU A 106 -6.89 4.57 12.73
N ASN A 107 -5.59 4.81 12.92
CA ASN A 107 -4.86 5.93 12.30
C ASN A 107 -4.41 5.65 10.86
N VAL A 108 -4.70 4.45 10.33
CA VAL A 108 -4.32 4.02 8.99
C VAL A 108 -5.55 4.00 8.09
N ASP A 109 -5.52 4.81 7.04
CA ASP A 109 -6.59 4.90 6.03
C ASP A 109 -6.30 4.05 4.80
N GLY A 110 -5.02 3.75 4.52
CA GLY A 110 -4.60 2.88 3.43
C GLY A 110 -3.19 2.34 3.65
N VAL A 111 -2.86 1.23 3.00
CA VAL A 111 -1.58 0.54 3.16
C VAL A 111 -0.85 0.41 1.83
N LEU A 112 0.44 0.71 1.84
CA LEU A 112 1.36 0.38 0.76
C LEU A 112 2.31 -0.71 1.26
N VAL A 113 2.22 -1.90 0.67
CA VAL A 113 3.17 -2.98 0.91
C VAL A 113 4.29 -2.88 -0.11
N ILE A 114 5.53 -3.01 0.33
CA ILE A 114 6.69 -2.99 -0.52
C ILE A 114 7.49 -4.26 -0.26
N ASN A 115 7.76 -5.01 -1.32
CA ASN A 115 8.56 -6.21 -1.25
C ASN A 115 9.66 -6.19 -2.32
N MET A 116 10.83 -6.72 -1.96
CA MET A 116 11.84 -7.19 -2.90
C MET A 116 12.10 -8.66 -2.65
N LEU A 117 12.41 -9.40 -3.72
CA LEU A 117 12.74 -10.81 -3.70
C LEU A 117 14.26 -10.98 -3.79
N LYS A 118 14.91 -10.42 -4.83
CA LYS A 118 16.34 -10.68 -5.12
C LYS A 118 17.32 -10.28 -4.02
N SER A 119 17.02 -9.20 -3.29
CA SER A 119 17.91 -8.65 -2.26
C SER A 119 17.49 -9.06 -0.84
N CYS A 120 16.48 -9.92 -0.73
CA CYS A 120 15.80 -10.26 0.51
C CYS A 120 15.49 -11.77 0.53
N SER A 121 14.89 -12.27 1.60
CA SER A 121 14.47 -13.68 1.70
C SER A 121 13.04 -13.93 1.24
N PHE A 122 12.32 -12.89 0.79
CA PHE A 122 10.93 -12.99 0.34
C PHE A 122 10.85 -13.74 -0.99
N GLU A 123 10.01 -14.77 -1.05
CA GLU A 123 9.73 -15.55 -2.24
C GLU A 123 8.42 -15.13 -2.90
N PRO A 124 8.23 -15.38 -4.21
CA PRO A 124 6.97 -15.04 -4.90
C PRO A 124 5.72 -15.57 -4.18
N GLU A 125 5.79 -16.80 -3.66
CA GLU A 125 4.70 -17.46 -2.96
C GLU A 125 4.31 -16.77 -1.65
N ASP A 126 5.27 -16.10 -0.99
CA ASP A 126 4.99 -15.37 0.24
C ASP A 126 4.00 -14.21 -0.01
N ALA A 127 3.95 -13.67 -1.23
CA ALA A 127 3.04 -12.59 -1.60
C ALA A 127 1.55 -12.97 -1.48
N LYS A 128 1.20 -14.27 -1.47
CA LYS A 128 -0.19 -14.74 -1.28
C LYS A 128 -0.79 -14.31 0.05
N VAL A 129 0.03 -14.04 1.05
CA VAL A 129 -0.44 -13.59 2.36
C VAL A 129 -1.07 -12.20 2.32
N ILE A 130 -0.66 -11.36 1.36
CA ILE A 130 -1.14 -9.98 1.21
C ILE A 130 -2.65 -9.95 0.90
N PRO A 131 -3.17 -10.62 -0.16
CA PRO A 131 -4.61 -10.69 -0.39
C PRO A 131 -5.37 -11.42 0.73
N GLU A 132 -4.78 -12.45 1.35
CA GLU A 132 -5.41 -13.18 2.46
C GLU A 132 -5.68 -12.28 3.68
N VAL A 133 -4.71 -11.44 4.04
CA VAL A 133 -4.89 -10.46 5.12
C VAL A 133 -5.84 -9.34 4.68
N ALA A 134 -5.70 -8.83 3.46
CA ALA A 134 -6.55 -7.77 2.94
C ALA A 134 -8.04 -8.11 2.97
N PHE A 135 -8.38 -9.38 2.70
CA PHE A 135 -9.77 -9.87 2.76
C PHE A 135 -10.42 -9.68 4.14
N LYS A 136 -9.63 -9.66 5.23
CA LYS A 136 -10.10 -9.44 6.60
C LYS A 136 -10.40 -7.96 6.90
N TYR A 137 -9.90 -7.03 6.06
CA TYR A 137 -10.01 -5.58 6.26
C TYR A 137 -10.56 -4.88 5.00
N PRO A 138 -11.80 -5.18 4.58
CA PRO A 138 -12.34 -4.78 3.27
C PRO A 138 -12.55 -3.27 3.11
N ASP A 139 -12.51 -2.50 4.20
CA ASP A 139 -12.75 -1.05 4.19
C ASP A 139 -11.50 -0.22 3.95
N LYS A 140 -10.30 -0.81 4.01
CA LYS A 140 -9.02 -0.10 3.85
C LYS A 140 -8.32 -0.56 2.57
N PRO A 141 -8.01 0.35 1.64
CA PRO A 141 -7.27 -0.03 0.45
C PRO A 141 -5.84 -0.42 0.78
N ILE A 142 -5.37 -1.44 0.07
CA ILE A 142 -4.02 -1.97 0.12
C ILE A 142 -3.47 -2.08 -1.30
N ILE A 143 -2.23 -1.64 -1.48
CA ILE A 143 -1.52 -1.69 -2.75
C ILE A 143 -0.19 -2.38 -2.52
N ASP A 144 0.16 -3.31 -3.40
CA ASP A 144 1.45 -3.99 -3.36
C ASP A 144 2.44 -3.37 -4.36
N VAL A 145 3.69 -3.26 -3.94
CA VAL A 145 4.81 -2.77 -4.76
C VAL A 145 5.94 -3.79 -4.68
N ALA A 146 6.00 -4.63 -5.69
CA ALA A 146 7.15 -5.49 -5.94
C ALA A 146 8.24 -4.66 -6.64
N ALA A 147 9.21 -4.17 -5.86
CA ALA A 147 10.17 -3.17 -6.28
C ALA A 147 11.29 -3.79 -7.13
N GLY A 148 11.06 -3.87 -8.44
CA GLY A 148 12.02 -4.41 -9.41
C GLY A 148 11.28 -4.99 -10.60
N VAL A 149 11.90 -5.00 -11.80
CA VAL A 149 11.19 -5.46 -13.01
C VAL A 149 10.95 -6.97 -12.97
N GLU A 150 11.93 -7.77 -12.57
CA GLU A 150 11.73 -9.23 -12.48
C GLU A 150 10.91 -9.62 -11.26
N ASP A 151 11.15 -8.96 -10.11
CA ASP A 151 10.39 -9.15 -8.87
C ASP A 151 8.90 -8.89 -9.10
N PHE A 152 8.57 -7.77 -9.78
CA PHE A 152 7.20 -7.46 -10.19
C PHE A 152 6.56 -8.57 -11.00
N LYS A 153 7.27 -9.10 -12.01
CA LYS A 153 6.73 -10.17 -12.86
C LYS A 153 6.39 -11.41 -12.02
N LEU A 154 7.30 -11.82 -11.14
CA LEU A 154 7.13 -13.01 -10.30
C LEU A 154 5.96 -12.84 -9.32
N VAL A 155 5.88 -11.69 -8.64
CA VAL A 155 4.77 -11.41 -7.71
C VAL A 155 3.44 -11.30 -8.45
N TYR A 156 3.43 -10.66 -9.63
CA TYR A 156 2.23 -10.53 -10.45
C TYR A 156 1.74 -11.90 -10.96
N GLU A 157 2.62 -12.85 -11.29
CA GLU A 157 2.23 -14.21 -11.65
C GLU A 157 1.51 -14.93 -10.49
N VAL A 158 1.83 -14.59 -9.24
CA VAL A 158 1.25 -15.22 -8.05
C VAL A 158 -0.05 -14.56 -7.60
N ILE A 159 -0.10 -13.23 -7.54
CA ILE A 159 -1.26 -12.49 -6.98
C ILE A 159 -1.93 -11.51 -7.96
N GLY A 160 -1.52 -11.45 -9.22
CA GLY A 160 -2.02 -10.49 -10.21
C GLY A 160 -3.52 -10.61 -10.50
N GLU A 161 -4.10 -11.80 -10.35
CA GLU A 161 -5.54 -12.05 -10.48
C GLU A 161 -6.33 -11.80 -9.18
N SER A 162 -5.63 -11.50 -8.08
CA SER A 162 -6.28 -11.13 -6.82
C SER A 162 -6.87 -9.72 -6.88
N ASN A 163 -7.57 -9.33 -5.81
CA ASN A 163 -8.04 -7.96 -5.64
C ASN A 163 -6.92 -6.98 -5.27
N ILE A 164 -5.65 -7.39 -5.21
CA ILE A 164 -4.54 -6.48 -4.88
C ILE A 164 -3.91 -5.94 -6.16
N PRO A 165 -3.93 -4.62 -6.39
CA PRO A 165 -3.11 -3.99 -7.40
C PRO A 165 -1.63 -4.15 -7.06
N VAL A 166 -0.86 -4.65 -8.01
CA VAL A 166 0.60 -4.75 -7.90
C VAL A 166 1.22 -3.72 -8.85
N TYR A 167 2.19 -2.96 -8.37
CA TYR A 167 2.97 -2.03 -9.19
C TYR A 167 4.46 -2.31 -9.05
N ASN A 168 5.25 -1.86 -10.03
CA ASN A 168 6.71 -2.06 -10.04
C ASN A 168 7.50 -0.89 -9.43
N LEU A 169 6.83 0.21 -9.04
CA LEU A 169 7.46 1.41 -8.50
C LEU A 169 6.63 2.00 -7.34
N PRO A 170 7.29 2.45 -6.25
CA PRO A 170 6.62 3.10 -5.13
C PRO A 170 5.73 4.28 -5.53
N GLU A 171 6.20 5.16 -6.42
CA GLU A 171 5.46 6.31 -6.90
C GLU A 171 4.11 5.94 -7.54
N LYS A 172 4.07 4.83 -8.28
CA LYS A 172 2.85 4.34 -8.91
C LYS A 172 1.85 3.86 -7.86
N GLY A 173 2.32 3.11 -6.86
CA GLY A 173 1.47 2.64 -5.77
C GLY A 173 0.90 3.79 -4.93
N VAL A 174 1.70 4.82 -4.65
CA VAL A 174 1.22 6.03 -3.95
C VAL A 174 0.25 6.83 -4.81
N LYS A 175 0.51 6.99 -6.11
CA LYS A 175 -0.45 7.62 -7.03
C LYS A 175 -1.77 6.84 -7.07
N ALA A 176 -1.74 5.51 -7.04
CA ALA A 176 -2.94 4.69 -6.93
C ALA A 176 -3.74 4.98 -5.64
N LEU A 177 -3.09 5.02 -4.48
CA LEU A 177 -3.74 5.42 -3.21
C LEU A 177 -4.33 6.83 -3.28
N LYS A 178 -3.64 7.79 -3.91
CA LYS A 178 -4.18 9.14 -4.14
C LYS A 178 -5.46 9.11 -4.98
N ILE A 179 -5.51 8.29 -6.03
CA ILE A 179 -6.71 8.13 -6.87
C ILE A 179 -7.86 7.58 -6.03
N LEU A 180 -7.62 6.55 -5.21
CA LEU A 180 -8.61 6.00 -4.28
C LEU A 180 -9.08 7.03 -3.25
N ARG A 181 -8.19 7.94 -2.82
CA ARG A 181 -8.56 9.05 -1.96
C ARG A 181 -9.44 10.09 -2.65
N ILE A 182 -9.10 10.47 -3.87
CA ILE A 182 -9.94 11.37 -4.67
C ILE A 182 -11.32 10.75 -4.87
N TYR A 183 -11.38 9.45 -5.15
CA TYR A 183 -12.63 8.71 -5.28
C TYR A 183 -13.45 8.70 -3.98
N GLY A 184 -12.82 8.47 -2.83
CA GLY A 184 -13.47 8.60 -1.52
C GLY A 184 -14.10 9.98 -1.32
N LYS A 185 -13.37 11.07 -1.61
CA LYS A 185 -13.90 12.45 -1.54
C LYS A 185 -15.09 12.69 -2.50
N ILE A 186 -15.13 12.01 -3.65
CA ILE A 186 -16.24 12.10 -4.59
C ILE A 186 -17.48 11.39 -4.05
N ILE A 187 -17.32 10.21 -3.45
CA ILE A 187 -18.41 9.46 -2.82
C ILE A 187 -18.98 10.23 -1.62
N GLU A 188 -18.12 10.77 -0.74
CA GLU A 188 -18.53 11.53 0.44
C GLU A 188 -19.39 12.73 0.09
N LYS A 189 -19.13 13.41 -1.03
CA LYS A 189 -19.92 14.57 -1.50
C LYS A 189 -21.28 14.22 -2.09
N LYS A 190 -21.51 12.95 -2.45
CA LYS A 190 -22.78 12.47 -3.02
C LYS A 190 -23.74 11.96 -1.93
N ARG A 191 -23.24 11.73 -0.72
CA ARG A 191 -24.05 11.42 0.47
C ARG A 191 -24.54 12.71 1.10
#